data_AF-A0A3N0J224-F1
#
_entry.id   AF-A0A3N0J224-F1
#
_cell.length_a   1.000
_cell.length_b   1.000
_cell.length_c   1.000
_cell.angle_alpha   90.00
_cell.angle_beta   90.00
_cell.angle_gamma   90.00
#
_symmetry.space_group_name_H-M   'P 1'
#
loop_
_entity.id
_entity.type
_entity.pdbx_description
1 polymer ?
#
loop_
_entity_poly.entity_id
_entity_poly.type
_entity_poly.pdbx_seq_one_letter_code
_entity_poly.pdbx_strand_id
1 'polypeptide(L)'
;MKKPMKLVLLGACMAAFVACAVGCTAAQSTAVEVTDGRAQFSQGELEVQLDANPTTGYEWTCAIEGDAVTAEGDNYVASGDGNEPKAGEGGVQIFAFKASGSGEATLTFTYARSWESTDSDKAITLKATVENGEFKQVEEL
;
A
#
# COMPACT_ATOMS: atom_id res chain seq x y z
N MET A 1 -68.07 2.23 19.82
CA MET A 1 -68.25 1.38 18.63
C MET A 1 -66.86 0.91 18.20
N LYS A 2 -66.24 -0.09 18.86
CA LYS A 2 -66.29 -1.54 18.57
C LYS A 2 -66.07 -1.88 17.09
N LYS A 3 -64.80 -2.09 16.71
CA LYS A 3 -64.40 -2.90 15.53
C LYS A 3 -64.73 -4.37 15.77
N PRO A 4 -65.00 -5.14 14.71
CA PRO A 4 -64.50 -6.49 14.68
C PRO A 4 -63.76 -6.84 13.38
N MET A 5 -62.60 -7.46 13.60
CA MET A 5 -61.68 -8.08 12.65
C MET A 5 -62.16 -9.52 12.33
N LYS A 6 -62.01 -9.95 11.08
CA LYS A 6 -61.88 -11.36 10.63
C LYS A 6 -60.77 -11.32 9.58
N LEU A 7 -59.51 -11.69 9.82
CA LEU A 7 -58.87 -12.97 10.20
C LEU A 7 -59.21 -14.14 9.28
N VAL A 8 -58.15 -14.89 8.91
CA VAL A 8 -58.05 -16.29 8.44
C VAL A 8 -57.54 -16.36 6.98
N LEU A 9 -56.43 -17.02 6.61
CA LEU A 9 -55.36 -17.75 7.33
C LEU A 9 -54.25 -18.15 6.32
N LEU A 10 -53.06 -18.43 6.87
CA LEU A 10 -52.07 -19.44 6.46
C LEU A 10 -51.28 -19.32 5.14
N GLY A 11 -49.95 -19.30 5.29
CA GLY A 11 -48.99 -19.56 4.22
C GLY A 11 -47.55 -19.46 4.71
N ALA A 12 -47.18 -20.31 5.67
CA ALA A 12 -45.82 -20.43 6.19
C ALA A 12 -44.86 -20.98 5.11
N CYS A 13 -43.74 -20.31 4.86
CA CYS A 13 -42.47 -20.97 4.54
C CYS A 13 -41.31 -20.04 4.92
N MET A 14 -40.73 -20.39 6.06
CA MET A 14 -39.47 -19.93 6.60
C MET A 14 -38.36 -20.41 5.67
N ALA A 15 -37.89 -19.55 4.75
CA ALA A 15 -36.63 -19.77 4.06
C ALA A 15 -35.57 -18.95 4.79
N ALA A 16 -35.02 -19.53 5.85
CA ALA A 16 -33.77 -19.06 6.43
C ALA A 16 -32.67 -19.30 5.40
N PHE A 17 -32.36 -18.30 4.58
CA PHE A 17 -31.12 -18.26 3.83
C PHE A 17 -29.98 -17.95 4.81
N VAL A 18 -29.56 -18.96 5.56
CA VAL A 18 -28.24 -18.95 6.19
C VAL A 18 -27.25 -19.27 5.09
N ALA A 19 -26.88 -18.24 4.32
CA ALA A 19 -25.69 -18.31 3.50
C ALA A 19 -24.51 -18.23 4.48
N CYS A 20 -23.97 -19.38 4.87
CA CYS A 20 -22.61 -19.47 5.38
C CYS A 20 -21.68 -19.06 4.23
N ALA A 21 -21.55 -17.76 4.00
CA ALA A 21 -20.39 -17.24 3.30
C ALA A 21 -19.21 -17.54 4.23
N VAL A 22 -18.54 -18.66 3.98
CA VAL A 22 -17.18 -18.89 4.44
C VAL A 22 -16.37 -17.77 3.80
N GLY A 23 -16.33 -16.63 4.48
CA GLY A 23 -15.54 -15.48 4.08
C GLY A 23 -14.09 -15.90 4.19
N CYS A 24 -13.48 -16.27 3.07
CA CYS A 24 -12.08 -15.96 2.90
C CYS A 24 -12.01 -14.42 2.91
N THR A 25 -11.78 -13.85 4.09
CA THR A 25 -11.44 -12.44 4.21
C THR A 25 -10.06 -12.29 3.57
N ALA A 26 -10.00 -12.03 2.28
CA ALA A 26 -8.78 -11.53 1.67
C ALA A 26 -8.43 -10.25 2.44
N ALA A 27 -7.21 -10.16 2.98
CA ALA A 27 -6.74 -8.95 3.63
C ALA A 27 -6.89 -7.81 2.62
N GLN A 28 -7.75 -6.84 2.94
CA GLN A 28 -7.94 -5.68 2.07
C GLN A 28 -6.68 -4.82 2.18
N SER A 29 -5.95 -4.68 1.08
CA SER A 29 -4.83 -3.75 0.99
C SER A 29 -5.34 -2.35 0.63
N THR A 30 -4.77 -1.34 1.27
CA THR A 30 -5.03 0.07 0.98
C THR A 30 -3.92 0.59 0.06
N ALA A 31 -4.31 1.19 -1.08
CA ALA A 31 -3.39 1.86 -1.98
C ALA A 31 -3.47 3.38 -1.78
N VAL A 32 -2.32 4.04 -1.88
CA VAL A 32 -2.11 5.48 -1.74
C VAL A 32 -1.28 5.92 -2.94
N GLU A 33 -1.82 6.82 -3.76
CA GLU A 33 -1.04 7.46 -4.81
C GLU A 33 -0.03 8.41 -4.16
N VAL A 34 1.22 8.37 -4.60
CA VAL A 34 2.28 9.26 -4.13
C VAL A 34 2.94 9.92 -5.33
N THR A 35 3.67 10.99 -5.11
CA THR A 35 4.49 11.61 -6.15
C THR A 35 5.42 10.55 -6.77
N ASP A 36 5.51 10.51 -8.10
CA ASP A 36 6.31 9.54 -8.86
C ASP A 36 6.05 8.06 -8.49
N GLY A 37 4.86 7.68 -8.02
CA GLY A 37 4.58 6.28 -7.75
C GLY A 37 3.33 5.98 -6.92
N ARG A 38 3.38 4.88 -6.17
CA ARG A 38 2.30 4.44 -5.28
C ARG A 38 2.83 3.72 -4.05
N ALA A 39 2.14 3.83 -2.94
CA ALA A 39 2.30 2.99 -1.77
C ALA A 39 1.10 2.06 -1.60
N GLN A 40 1.33 0.84 -1.15
CA GLN A 40 0.28 -0.13 -0.86
C GLN A 40 0.60 -0.83 0.46
N PHE A 41 -0.33 -0.82 1.41
CA PHE A 41 -0.15 -1.50 2.69
C PHE A 41 -1.31 -2.41 3.03
N SER A 42 -1.00 -3.49 3.75
CA SER A 42 -1.98 -4.42 4.30
C SER A 42 -1.42 -5.08 5.55
N GLN A 43 -2.14 -5.00 6.67
CA GLN A 43 -1.70 -5.58 7.94
C GLN A 43 -0.27 -5.12 8.26
N GLY A 44 0.67 -6.05 8.43
CA GLY A 44 2.04 -5.76 8.81
C GLY A 44 2.99 -5.42 7.66
N GLU A 45 2.50 -5.30 6.43
CA GLU A 45 3.33 -5.07 5.23
C GLU A 45 2.99 -3.75 4.55
N LEU A 46 4.02 -3.07 4.05
CA LEU A 46 3.94 -1.88 3.22
C LEU A 46 4.93 -2.03 2.06
N GLU A 47 4.44 -1.81 0.84
CA GLU A 47 5.24 -1.75 -0.37
C GLU A 47 5.14 -0.33 -0.96
N VAL A 48 6.29 0.27 -1.29
CA VAL A 48 6.35 1.57 -1.97
C VAL A 48 7.02 1.38 -3.31
N GLN A 49 6.31 1.70 -4.39
CA GLN A 49 6.74 1.57 -5.77
C GLN A 49 6.97 2.97 -6.34
N LEU A 50 8.20 3.31 -6.70
CA LEU A 50 8.56 4.61 -7.26
C LEU A 50 9.16 4.47 -8.65
N ASP A 51 8.74 5.33 -9.57
CA ASP A 51 9.30 5.42 -10.92
C ASP A 51 10.79 5.73 -10.83
N ALA A 52 11.60 4.91 -11.51
CA ALA A 52 13.06 4.96 -11.44
C ALA A 52 13.69 4.76 -12.81
N ASN A 53 14.79 5.45 -13.09
CA ASN A 53 15.56 5.23 -14.30
C ASN A 53 17.07 5.13 -13.99
N PRO A 54 17.55 3.93 -13.60
CA PRO A 54 18.95 3.72 -13.23
C PRO A 54 19.92 3.95 -14.39
N THR A 55 19.48 3.94 -15.66
CA THR A 55 20.36 4.25 -16.80
C THR A 55 20.84 5.70 -16.80
N THR A 56 20.16 6.56 -16.03
CA THR A 56 20.56 7.96 -15.82
C THR A 56 21.53 8.12 -14.65
N GLY A 57 21.84 7.06 -13.90
CA GLY A 57 22.68 7.10 -12.70
C GLY A 57 21.97 7.58 -11.43
N TYR A 58 20.67 7.90 -11.51
CA TYR A 58 19.85 8.19 -10.34
C TYR A 58 19.31 6.91 -9.72
N GLU A 59 19.16 6.93 -8.41
CA GLU A 59 18.63 5.82 -7.61
C GLU A 59 17.80 6.38 -6.46
N TRP A 60 16.74 5.68 -6.07
CA TRP A 60 16.02 6.01 -4.85
C TRP A 60 16.73 5.39 -3.64
N THR A 61 16.87 6.18 -2.58
CA THR A 61 17.29 5.70 -1.26
C THR A 61 16.23 6.05 -0.24
N CYS A 62 16.11 5.27 0.84
CA CYS A 62 15.12 5.49 1.89
C CYS A 62 15.81 5.66 3.25
N ALA A 63 15.46 6.73 3.96
CA ALA A 63 15.77 6.91 5.37
C ALA A 63 14.49 6.71 6.21
N ILE A 64 14.62 6.04 7.35
CA ILE A 64 13.53 5.76 8.28
C ILE A 64 13.79 6.51 9.58
N GLU A 65 12.84 7.30 10.03
CA GLU A 65 12.81 7.89 11.36
C GLU A 65 11.71 7.25 12.20
N GLY A 66 12.07 6.74 13.38
CA GLY A 66 11.19 5.99 14.27
C GLY A 66 11.37 4.47 14.18
N ASP A 67 10.86 3.76 15.18
CA ASP A 67 11.09 2.31 15.35
C ASP A 67 9.88 1.45 14.95
N ALA A 68 8.78 2.10 14.53
CA ALA A 68 7.51 1.43 14.22
C ALA A 68 7.54 0.66 12.89
N VAL A 69 8.56 0.89 12.05
CA VAL A 69 8.69 0.32 10.71
C VAL A 69 10.13 -0.15 10.50
N THR A 70 10.32 -1.27 9.81
CA THR A 70 11.62 -1.83 9.44
C THR A 70 11.66 -2.10 7.95
N ALA A 71 12.76 -1.76 7.28
CA ALA A 71 12.97 -2.13 5.88
C ALA A 71 13.27 -3.63 5.77
N GLU A 72 12.59 -4.31 4.85
CA GLU A 72 12.85 -5.71 4.49
C GLU A 72 13.76 -5.81 3.25
N GLY A 73 13.84 -4.73 2.45
CA GLY A 73 14.75 -4.59 1.31
C GLY A 73 14.13 -3.79 0.18
N ASP A 74 14.84 -3.69 -0.93
CA ASP A 74 14.35 -3.09 -2.15
C ASP A 74 14.82 -3.86 -3.41
N ASN A 75 14.11 -3.67 -4.51
CA ASN A 75 14.46 -4.23 -5.81
C ASN A 75 14.00 -3.32 -6.96
N TYR A 76 14.74 -3.34 -8.07
CA TYR A 76 14.36 -2.66 -9.30
C TYR A 76 13.71 -3.62 -10.30
N VAL A 77 12.63 -3.17 -10.93
CA VAL A 77 11.93 -3.87 -12.02
C VAL A 77 11.92 -2.96 -13.24
N ALA A 78 12.60 -3.38 -14.31
CA ALA A 78 12.60 -2.64 -15.57
C ALA A 78 11.19 -2.60 -16.19
N SER A 79 10.81 -1.47 -16.77
CA SER A 79 9.63 -1.39 -17.61
C SER A 79 9.85 -2.24 -18.87
N GLY A 80 8.90 -3.12 -19.16
CA GLY A 80 8.96 -4.00 -20.32
C GLY A 80 7.75 -4.93 -20.35
N ASP A 81 7.24 -5.18 -21.55
CA ASP A 81 6.10 -6.06 -21.83
C ASP A 81 6.51 -7.55 -21.98
N GLY A 82 7.68 -7.92 -21.44
CA GLY A 82 8.29 -9.25 -21.59
C GLY A 82 9.16 -9.40 -22.84
N ASN A 83 9.29 -8.36 -23.66
CA ASN A 83 10.38 -8.25 -24.65
C ASN A 83 11.65 -7.70 -23.99
N GLU A 84 12.79 -7.78 -24.69
CA GLU A 84 14.07 -7.19 -24.23
C GLU A 84 13.86 -5.71 -23.84
N PRO A 85 14.19 -5.30 -22.60
CA PRO A 85 14.06 -3.90 -22.16
C PRO A 85 14.79 -2.97 -23.12
N LYS A 86 14.16 -1.88 -23.56
CA LYS A 86 14.84 -0.95 -24.47
C LYS A 86 15.91 -0.19 -23.71
N ALA A 87 17.04 0.07 -24.36
CA ALA A 87 18.09 0.89 -23.78
C ALA A 87 17.54 2.28 -23.38
N GLY A 88 17.73 2.66 -22.12
CA GLY A 88 17.24 3.92 -21.56
C GLY A 88 15.80 3.88 -21.04
N GLU A 89 15.11 2.76 -21.21
CA GLU A 89 13.79 2.54 -20.60
C GLU A 89 13.95 2.49 -19.08
N GLY A 90 13.15 3.30 -18.38
CA GLY A 90 13.09 3.30 -16.93
C GLY A 90 12.38 2.06 -16.41
N GLY A 91 11.93 2.13 -15.17
CA GLY A 91 11.25 1.05 -14.45
C GLY A 91 10.73 1.56 -13.13
N VAL A 92 10.60 0.65 -12.18
CA VAL A 92 10.09 0.93 -10.84
C VAL A 92 11.09 0.38 -9.82
N GLN A 93 11.45 1.18 -8.83
CA GLN A 93 12.12 0.71 -7.62
C GLN A 93 11.08 0.43 -6.55
N ILE A 94 11.10 -0.77 -6.00
CA ILE A 94 10.12 -1.31 -5.06
C ILE A 94 10.80 -1.46 -3.71
N PHE A 95 10.31 -0.74 -2.70
CA PHE A 95 10.75 -0.83 -1.33
C PHE A 95 9.74 -1.64 -0.51
N ALA A 96 10.21 -2.63 0.23
CA ALA A 96 9.40 -3.46 1.11
C ALA A 96 9.68 -3.11 2.57
N PHE A 97 8.63 -2.94 3.35
CA PHE A 97 8.68 -2.60 4.76
C PHE A 97 7.76 -3.50 5.58
N LYS A 98 8.12 -3.66 6.85
CA LYS A 98 7.35 -4.38 7.84
C LYS A 98 7.04 -3.51 9.05
N ALA A 99 5.85 -3.66 9.58
CA ALA A 99 5.44 -3.05 10.83
C ALA A 99 6.11 -3.72 12.03
N SER A 100 6.72 -2.91 12.90
CA SER A 100 7.42 -3.30 14.11
C SER A 100 6.77 -2.63 15.33
N GLY A 101 5.81 -3.30 15.97
CA GLY A 101 5.19 -2.78 17.20
C GLY A 101 4.09 -1.74 16.95
N SER A 102 4.12 -0.61 17.66
CA SER A 102 3.12 0.47 17.54
C SER A 102 3.82 1.82 17.60
N GLY A 103 3.34 2.80 16.84
CA GLY A 103 3.89 4.15 16.79
C GLY A 103 3.77 4.76 15.41
N GLU A 104 4.50 5.85 15.21
CA GLU A 104 4.63 6.51 13.91
C GLU A 104 6.06 6.32 13.40
N ALA A 105 6.22 6.28 12.08
CA ALA A 105 7.50 6.35 11.40
C ALA A 105 7.40 7.30 10.21
N THR A 106 8.48 8.02 9.93
CA THR A 106 8.64 8.84 8.73
C THR A 106 9.59 8.12 7.78
N LEU A 107 9.16 7.93 6.53
CA LEU A 107 9.92 7.32 5.45
C LEU A 107 10.27 8.39 4.43
N THR A 108 11.54 8.77 4.35
CA THR A 108 12.02 9.79 3.42
C THR A 108 12.76 9.12 2.27
N PHE A 109 12.17 9.19 1.08
CA PHE A 109 12.74 8.69 -0.16
C PHE A 109 13.46 9.81 -0.88
N THR A 110 14.70 9.60 -1.32
CA THR A 110 15.50 10.56 -2.07
C THR A 110 15.97 9.96 -3.38
N TYR A 111 15.65 10.61 -4.50
CA TYR A 111 16.11 10.25 -5.84
C TYR A 111 17.25 11.16 -6.23
N ALA A 112 18.47 10.64 -6.23
CA ALA A 112 19.66 11.44 -6.50
C ALA A 112 20.79 10.60 -7.09
N ARG A 113 21.82 11.29 -7.61
CA ARG A 113 23.12 10.69 -7.90
C ARG A 113 24.02 10.85 -6.70
N SER A 114 24.71 9.78 -6.29
CA SER A 114 25.59 9.84 -5.11
C SER A 114 26.81 10.77 -5.28
N TRP A 115 27.16 11.14 -6.51
CA TRP A 115 28.35 11.95 -6.83
C TRP A 115 28.04 13.39 -7.27
N GLU A 116 26.77 13.80 -7.37
CA GLU A 116 26.38 15.10 -7.91
C GLU A 116 25.03 15.52 -7.33
N SER A 117 24.88 16.80 -6.98
CA SER A 117 23.59 17.38 -6.60
C SER A 117 23.03 18.21 -7.75
N THR A 118 21.75 18.03 -8.07
CA THR A 118 21.12 18.66 -9.23
C THR A 118 19.70 19.15 -8.94
N ASP A 119 19.15 19.99 -9.84
CA ASP A 119 17.74 20.38 -9.79
C ASP A 119 16.76 19.22 -10.12
N SER A 120 17.28 18.08 -10.58
CA SER A 120 16.48 16.88 -10.85
C SER A 120 16.40 15.94 -9.64
N ASP A 121 17.13 16.24 -8.56
CA ASP A 121 17.04 15.49 -7.31
C ASP A 121 15.63 15.65 -6.73
N LYS A 122 15.06 14.57 -6.21
CA LYS A 122 13.68 14.56 -5.68
C LYS A 122 13.64 13.99 -4.28
N ALA A 123 12.65 14.42 -3.50
CA ALA A 123 12.35 13.83 -2.22
C ALA A 123 10.84 13.60 -2.07
N ILE A 124 10.47 12.43 -1.55
CA ILE A 124 9.10 12.05 -1.18
C ILE A 124 9.13 11.64 0.28
N THR A 125 8.22 12.16 1.08
CA THR A 125 8.15 11.82 2.51
C THR A 125 6.81 11.21 2.83
N LEU A 126 6.81 9.99 3.35
CA LEU A 126 5.61 9.32 3.82
C LEU A 126 5.60 9.26 5.34
N LYS A 127 4.43 9.48 5.93
CA LYS A 127 4.17 9.16 7.33
C LYS A 127 3.40 7.85 7.41
N ALA A 128 3.91 6.91 8.20
CA ALA A 128 3.27 5.63 8.48
C ALA A 128 2.85 5.56 9.96
N THR A 129 1.60 5.22 10.21
CA THR A 129 1.05 4.94 11.54
C THR A 129 0.82 3.45 11.69
N VAL A 130 1.40 2.85 12.72
CA VAL A 130 1.36 1.43 13.02
C VAL A 130 0.73 1.20 14.39
N GLU A 131 -0.19 0.23 14.47
CA GLU A 131 -0.76 -0.22 15.74
C GLU A 131 -0.78 -1.75 15.78
N ASN A 132 -0.25 -2.33 16.86
CA ASN A 132 -0.21 -3.77 17.13
C ASN A 132 0.43 -4.58 15.99
N GLY A 133 1.49 -4.04 15.38
CA GLY A 133 2.22 -4.67 14.28
C GLY A 133 1.50 -4.56 12.93
N GLU A 134 0.55 -3.63 12.79
CA GLU A 134 -0.18 -3.41 11.54
C GLU A 134 -0.19 -1.94 11.15
N PHE A 135 0.10 -1.65 9.88
CA PHE A 135 -0.13 -0.35 9.27
C PHE A 135 -1.62 0.01 9.30
N LYS A 136 -1.91 1.18 9.86
CA LYS A 136 -3.27 1.75 9.95
C LYS A 136 -3.46 2.90 8.97
N GLN A 137 -2.40 3.66 8.72
CA GLN A 137 -2.41 4.78 7.81
C GLN A 137 -1.02 4.95 7.21
N VAL A 138 -0.99 5.29 5.93
CA VAL A 138 0.20 5.75 5.21
C VAL A 138 -0.26 6.94 4.36
N GLU A 139 0.46 8.06 4.43
CA GLU A 139 0.16 9.25 3.65
C GLU A 139 1.44 10.03 3.31
N GLU A 140 1.43 10.70 2.16
CA GLU A 140 2.50 11.64 1.79
C GLU A 140 2.33 12.96 2.55
N LEU A 141 3.45 13.53 3.00
CA LEU A 141 3.50 14.78 3.79
C LEU A 141 3.63 16.04 2.92
#